data_AF-K2CFF7-F1
#
_entry.id   AF-K2CFF7-F1
#
_cell.length_a   1.000
_cell.length_b   1.000
_cell.length_c   1.000
_cell.angle_alpha   90.00
_cell.angle_beta   90.00
_cell.angle_gamma   90.00
#
_symmetry.space_group_name_H-M   'P 1'
#
loop_
_entity.id
_entity.type
_entity.pdbx_description
1 polymer ?
#
loop_
_entity_poly.entity_id
_entity_poly.type
_entity_poly.pdbx_seq_one_letter_code
_entity_poly.pdbx_strand_id
1 'polypeptide(L)' 'MFDYEFLKLIWWVIIGFILVIYAATAGFDAGVTMYMPFLKSETDRRVVLNTSAPTWDGNLTWLVFAGGGLFVV' A
#
# COMPACT_ATOMS: atom_id res chain seq x y z
N MET A 1 -22.24 -22.58 12.55
CA MET A 1 -20.81 -22.18 12.54
C MET A 1 -20.34 -22.27 11.11
N PHE A 2 -19.58 -21.30 10.59
CA PHE A 2 -19.07 -21.35 9.21
C PHE A 2 -18.11 -22.53 9.04
N ASP A 3 -18.10 -23.17 7.87
CA ASP A 3 -17.17 -24.24 7.58
C ASP A 3 -15.73 -23.72 7.44
N TYR A 4 -14.75 -24.58 7.71
CA TYR A 4 -13.35 -24.17 7.78
C TYR A 4 -12.75 -23.82 6.40
N GLU A 5 -13.23 -24.45 5.33
CA GLU A 5 -12.77 -24.13 3.96
C GLU A 5 -13.24 -22.74 3.53
N PHE A 6 -14.48 -22.39 3.84
CA PHE A 6 -15.06 -21.08 3.62
C PHE A 6 -14.30 -20.00 4.40
N LEU A 7 -13.91 -20.28 5.66
CA LEU A 7 -13.07 -19.36 6.44
C LEU A 7 -11.69 -19.14 5.81
N LYS A 8 -11.04 -20.18 5.26
CA LYS A 8 -9.77 -20.05 4.53
C LYS A 8 -9.93 -19.19 3.28
N LEU A 9 -11.01 -19.39 2.52
CA LEU A 9 -11.29 -18.60 1.32
C LEU A 9 -11.50 -17.12 1.67
N ILE A 10 -12.25 -16.83 2.75
CA ILE A 10 -12.44 -15.45 3.23
C ILE A 10 -11.10 -14.79 3.55
N TRP A 11 -10.24 -15.45 4.33
CA TRP A 11 -8.93 -14.90 4.68
C TRP A 11 -8.03 -14.69 3.46
N TRP A 12 -8.05 -15.62 2.51
CA TRP A 12 -7.33 -15.46 1.24
C TRP A 12 -7.81 -14.21 0.48
N VAL A 13 -9.13 -13.99 0.38
CA VAL A 13 -9.69 -12.80 -0.27
C VAL A 13 -9.31 -11.51 0.47
N ILE A 14 -9.39 -11.51 1.80
CA ILE A 14 -9.04 -10.35 2.64
C ILE A 14 -7.58 -9.96 2.40
N ILE A 15 -6.64 -10.90 2.56
CA ILE A 15 -5.21 -10.63 2.38
C ILE A 15 -4.91 -10.19 0.94
N GLY A 16 -5.49 -10.87 -0.05
CA GLY A 16 -5.33 -10.49 -1.46
C GLY A 16 -5.81 -9.05 -1.72
N PHE A 17 -6.96 -8.67 -1.18
CA PHE A 17 -7.50 -7.32 -1.33
C PHE A 17 -6.62 -6.26 -0.66
N ILE A 18 -6.09 -6.54 0.53
CA ILE A 18 -5.18 -5.63 1.24
C ILE A 18 -3.88 -5.44 0.47
N LEU A 19 -3.32 -6.52 -0.11
CA LEU A 19 -2.12 -6.43 -0.93
C LEU A 19 -2.36 -5.60 -2.20
N VAL A 20 -3.54 -5.68 -2.81
CA VAL A 20 -3.93 -4.82 -3.94
C VAL A 20 -4.02 -3.36 -3.52
N ILE A 21 -4.63 -3.05 -2.36
CA ILE A 21 -4.68 -1.69 -1.83
C ILE A 21 -3.27 -1.16 -1.53
N TYR A 22 -2.42 -1.98 -0.90
CA TYR A 22 -1.02 -1.63 -0.64
C TYR A 22 -0.29 -1.32 -1.96
N ALA A 23 -0.40 -2.20 -2.95
CA ALA A 23 0.24 -2.00 -4.25
C ALA A 23 -0.27 -0.74 -4.98
N ALA A 24 -1.56 -0.41 -4.85
CA ALA A 24 -2.12 0.78 -5.46
C ALA A 24 -1.69 2.08 -4.74
N THR A 25 -1.73 2.09 -3.41
CA THR A 25 -1.50 3.27 -2.58
C THR A 25 0.01 3.51 -2.36
N ALA A 26 0.70 2.57 -1.73
CA ALA A 26 2.15 2.66 -1.52
C ALA A 26 2.93 2.58 -2.84
N GLY A 27 2.38 1.91 -3.87
CA GLY A 27 2.97 1.93 -5.21
C GLY A 27 2.88 3.30 -5.88
N PHE A 28 1.81 4.06 -5.65
CA PHE A 28 1.75 5.47 -6.06
C PHE A 28 2.83 6.30 -5.35
N ASP A 29 2.98 6.17 -4.03
CA ASP A 29 4.01 6.89 -3.26
C ASP A 29 5.43 6.55 -3.75
N ALA A 30 5.69 5.27 -4.02
CA ALA A 30 6.94 4.82 -4.62
C ALA A 30 7.12 5.38 -6.05
N GLY A 31 6.06 5.47 -6.85
CA GLY A 31 6.08 6.10 -8.17
C GLY A 31 6.44 7.59 -8.12
N VAL A 32 5.88 8.33 -7.15
CA VAL A 32 6.18 9.75 -6.90
C VAL A 32 7.68 9.94 -6.63
N THR A 33 8.27 9.09 -5.78
CA THR A 33 9.71 9.16 -5.45
C THR A 33 10.60 8.69 -6.60
N MET A 34 10.20 7.65 -7.34
CA MET A 34 10.90 7.15 -8.52
C MET A 34 10.94 8.19 -9.66
N TYR A 35 9.96 9.08 -9.73
CA TYR A 35 9.91 10.15 -10.73
C TYR A 35 10.84 11.35 -10.41
N MET A 36 11.31 11.50 -9.17
CA MET A 36 12.14 12.65 -8.73
C MET A 36 13.39 12.94 -9.59
N PRO A 37 14.15 11.94 -10.08
CA PRO A 37 15.34 12.18 -10.89
C PRO A 37 15.05 12.89 -12.22
N PHE A 38 13.83 12.79 -12.74
CA PHE A 38 13.42 13.42 -14.00
C PHE A 38 13.00 14.89 -13.84
N LEU A 39 12.79 15.34 -12.60
CA LEU A 39 12.43 16.72 -12.29
C LEU A 39 13.68 17.60 -12.21
N LYS A 40 13.64 18.74 -12.91
CA LYS A 40 14.79 19.65 -13.04
C LYS A 40 14.86 20.72 -11.94
N SER A 41 13.72 21.21 -11.47
CA SER A 41 13.67 22.24 -10.42
C SER A 41 13.32 21.66 -9.06
N GLU A 42 13.81 22.31 -7.99
CA GLU A 42 13.44 21.94 -6.62
C GLU A 42 11.95 22.19 -6.36
N THR A 43 11.38 23.24 -6.96
CA THR A 43 9.95 23.56 -6.87
C THR A 43 9.09 22.42 -7.41
N ASP A 44 9.42 21.87 -8.59
CA ASP A 44 8.67 20.76 -9.18
C ASP A 44 8.76 19.50 -8.30
N ARG A 45 9.95 19.23 -7.73
CA ARG A 45 10.14 18.12 -6.78
C ARG A 45 9.27 18.28 -5.53
N ARG A 46 9.19 19.48 -4.97
CA ARG A 46 8.34 19.77 -3.80
C ARG A 46 6.86 19.63 -4.13
N VAL A 47 6.42 20.11 -5.30
CA VAL A 47 5.02 19.97 -5.74
C VAL A 47 4.64 18.50 -5.86
N VAL A 48 5.48 17.70 -6.51
CA VAL A 48 5.25 16.26 -6.69
C VAL A 48 5.31 15.50 -5.35
N LEU A 49 6.25 15.83 -4.46
CA LEU A 49 6.28 15.28 -3.10
C LEU A 49 5.02 15.57 -2.30
N ASN A 50 4.51 16.81 -2.39
CA ASN A 50 3.34 17.23 -1.64
C ASN A 50 2.04 16.51 -2.07
N THR A 51 2.04 15.80 -3.21
CA THR A 51 0.88 14.98 -3.60
C THR A 51 0.75 13.70 -2.78
N SER A 52 1.85 13.14 -2.26
CA SER A 52 1.85 11.92 -1.43
C SER A 52 2.14 12.18 0.06
N ALA A 53 2.76 13.31 0.39
CA ALA A 53 3.14 13.67 1.75
C ALA A 53 2.02 13.53 2.82
N PRO A 54 0.73 13.81 2.54
CA PRO A 54 -0.33 13.65 3.53
C PRO A 54 -0.70 12.19 3.84
N THR A 55 -0.38 11.24 2.96
CA THR A 55 -0.95 9.87 3.01
C THR A 55 0.07 8.75 3.10
N TRP A 56 1.33 9.00 2.70
CA TRP A 56 2.33 7.93 2.51
C TRP A 56 2.55 7.05 3.75
N ASP A 57 2.60 7.65 4.94
CA ASP A 57 2.79 6.92 6.20
C ASP A 57 1.59 6.00 6.50
N GLY A 58 0.38 6.50 6.23
CA GLY A 58 -0.85 5.70 6.32
C GLY A 58 -0.86 4.55 5.30
N ASN A 59 -0.36 4.77 4.09
CA ASN A 59 -0.33 3.74 3.05
C ASN A 59 0.60 2.56 3.40
N LEU A 60 1.64 2.79 4.21
CA LEU A 60 2.50 1.72 4.71
C LEU A 60 1.80 0.79 5.71
N THR A 61 0.75 1.27 6.39
CA THR A 61 0.00 0.45 7.36
C THR A 61 -0.68 -0.75 6.71
N TRP A 62 -1.00 -0.68 5.41
CA TRP A 62 -1.53 -1.83 4.66
C TRP A 62 -0.55 -3.01 4.64
N LEU A 63 0.75 -2.74 4.55
CA LEU A 63 1.77 -3.78 4.60
C LEU A 63 1.86 -4.41 6.00
N VAL A 64 1.75 -3.58 7.05
CA VAL A 64 1.74 -4.06 8.43
C VAL A 64 0.52 -4.95 8.67
N PHE A 65 -0.65 -4.55 8.19
CA PHE A 65 -1.87 -5.36 8.28
C PHE A 65 -1.70 -6.68 7.52
N ALA A 66 -1.22 -6.65 6.27
CA ALA A 66 -0.98 -7.85 5.48
C ALA A 66 0.00 -8.81 6.17
N GLY A 67 1.11 -8.29 6.71
CA GLY A 67 2.10 -9.07 7.44
C GLY A 67 1.53 -9.69 8.73
N GLY A 68 0.77 -8.92 9.50
CA GLY A 68 0.08 -9.44 10.69
C GLY A 68 -0.96 -10.51 10.36
N GLY A 69 -1.75 -10.30 9.30
CA GLY A 69 -2.73 -11.26 8.83
C GLY A 69 -2.08 -12.56 8.33
N LEU A 70 -0.99 -12.47 7.56
CA LEU A 70 -0.22 -13.65 7.10
C LEU A 70 0.46 -14.42 8.22
N PHE A 71 0.78 -13.78 9.35
CA PHE A 71 1.36 -14.46 10.51
C PHE A 71 0.33 -15.29 11.29
N VAL A 72 -0.93 -14.86 11.29
CA VAL A 72 -2.02 -15.50 12.05
C VAL A 72 -2.73 -16.60 11.25
N VAL A 73 -2.83 -16.43 9.93
CA VAL A 73 -3.44 -17.40 9.00
C VAL A 73 -2.52 -18.60 8.78
#